data_AF-S4XPE8-F1
#
_entry.id   AF-S4XPE8-F1
#
_cell.length_a   1.000
_cell.length_b   1.000
_cell.length_c   1.000
_cell.angle_alpha   90.00
_cell.angle_beta   90.00
_cell.angle_gamma   90.00
#
_symmetry.space_group_name_H-M   'P 1'
#
loop_
_entity.id
_entity.type
_entity.pdbx_description
1 polymer ?
#
loop_
_entity_poly.entity_id
_entity_poly.type
_entity_poly.pdbx_seq_one_letter_code
_entity_poly.pdbx_strand_id
1 'polypeptide(L)'
;MSLPARTEAQRPARRRATGGGRRALALASAAAVAALLAACGPEGAGAEPCGGATCTPDQVCVYPPGDCGEGGIVPGNYGVCQPRPTSCDTATPREICACDGRVYASACEAARAGVSIGSGEECSGAAPPGTIACGSYFCDAISEYCQIVEDGHDELFKMPTRRTCEEIPTTCMAEPSCDCLSEAATDPREGDCSSAPACTRGESGSFAVQCLGDLY
;
A
#
# COMPACT_ATOMS: atom_id res chain seq x y z
N MET A 1 20.31 28.67 60.62
CA MET A 1 21.35 27.65 60.79
C MET A 1 21.73 27.15 59.41
N SER A 2 22.93 27.19 58.87
CA SER A 2 24.12 28.05 58.98
C SER A 2 24.96 27.62 57.76
N LEU A 3 25.43 28.58 56.95
CA LEU A 3 26.52 28.37 55.97
C LEU A 3 27.79 27.94 56.70
N PRO A 4 28.74 27.22 56.06
CA PRO A 4 29.84 27.86 55.32
C PRO A 4 30.28 27.03 54.07
N ALA A 5 31.24 27.36 53.22
CA ALA A 5 31.97 28.57 52.84
C ALA A 5 32.72 28.23 51.53
N ARG A 6 33.12 29.30 50.83
CA ARG A 6 33.98 29.33 49.64
C ARG A 6 35.38 28.76 49.93
N THR A 7 36.04 28.22 48.90
CA THR A 7 37.50 28.30 48.79
C THR A 7 37.91 28.65 47.35
N GLU A 8 38.76 29.68 47.29
CA GLU A 8 39.41 30.31 46.16
C GLU A 8 40.58 29.49 45.57
N ALA A 9 41.06 30.01 44.43
CA ALA A 9 42.40 29.90 43.85
C ALA A 9 42.66 28.63 43.01
N GLN A 10 43.25 28.71 41.82
CA GLN A 10 44.47 29.46 41.50
C GLN A 10 44.54 29.88 40.02
N ARG A 11 45.03 31.11 39.80
CA ARG A 11 45.56 31.59 38.50
C ARG A 11 47.09 31.55 38.63
N PRO A 12 47.83 30.93 37.70
CA PRO A 12 48.69 31.71 36.79
C PRO A 12 48.85 30.98 35.44
N ALA A 13 49.47 31.44 34.35
CA ALA A 13 50.21 32.64 34.01
C ALA A 13 49.96 32.87 32.51
N ARG A 14 49.82 34.13 32.10
CA ARG A 14 49.98 34.50 30.69
C ARG A 14 51.43 34.28 30.29
N ARG A 15 51.72 33.28 29.45
CA ARG A 15 52.96 33.25 28.67
C ARG A 15 52.69 33.82 27.29
N ARG A 16 53.07 35.09 27.11
CA ARG A 16 53.39 35.64 25.79
C ARG A 16 54.67 34.96 25.33
N ALA A 17 54.58 34.09 24.34
CA ALA A 17 55.72 33.69 23.53
C ALA A 17 55.59 34.37 22.17
N THR A 18 56.31 35.49 22.05
CA THR A 18 56.68 36.12 20.79
C THR A 18 57.86 35.38 20.17
N GLY A 19 57.86 35.22 18.86
CA GLY A 19 58.96 34.69 18.05
C GLY A 19 58.46 33.50 17.23
N GLY A 20 58.34 33.56 15.90
CA GLY A 20 59.16 34.30 14.96
C GLY A 20 59.80 33.27 14.05
N GLY A 21 59.22 33.09 12.86
CA GLY A 21 59.87 32.48 11.71
C GLY A 21 60.10 30.97 11.77
N ARG A 22 59.33 30.22 10.98
CA ARG A 22 59.87 29.61 9.76
C ARG A 22 58.73 29.11 8.89
N ARG A 23 58.77 29.61 7.67
CA ARG A 23 57.96 29.25 6.52
C ARG A 23 58.06 27.75 6.23
N ALA A 24 57.06 27.28 5.49
CA ALA A 24 56.99 26.01 4.77
C ALA A 24 56.68 24.79 5.64
N LEU A 25 55.39 24.44 5.71
CA LEU A 25 54.83 23.16 5.28
C LEU A 25 53.34 23.18 5.67
N ALA A 26 52.52 23.89 4.90
CA ALA A 26 51.08 23.96 5.13
C ALA A 26 50.33 23.93 3.80
N LEU A 27 50.67 23.00 2.91
CA LEU A 27 50.00 22.81 1.61
C LEU A 27 50.08 21.35 1.18
N ALA A 28 49.55 20.40 1.98
CA ALA A 28 49.43 19.02 1.51
C ALA A 28 48.28 18.20 2.13
N SER A 29 47.27 18.82 2.74
CA SER A 29 46.20 18.04 3.40
C SER A 29 44.77 18.56 3.24
N ALA A 30 44.53 19.72 2.60
CA ALA A 30 43.15 20.14 2.31
C ALA A 30 42.56 19.43 1.08
N ALA A 31 43.37 19.16 0.05
CA ALA A 31 42.90 18.53 -1.19
C ALA A 31 42.60 17.03 -1.02
N ALA A 32 43.35 16.33 -0.17
CA ALA A 32 43.11 14.91 0.10
C ALA A 32 41.84 14.67 0.92
N VAL A 33 41.53 15.55 1.89
CA VAL A 33 40.30 15.45 2.69
C VAL A 33 39.07 15.87 1.87
N ALA A 34 39.19 16.83 0.97
CA ALA A 34 38.11 17.20 0.04
C ALA A 34 37.81 16.10 -0.99
N ALA A 35 38.81 15.32 -1.42
CA ALA A 35 38.61 14.19 -2.32
C ALA A 35 37.94 12.98 -1.65
N LEU A 36 38.17 12.77 -0.34
CA LEU A 36 37.51 11.72 0.44
C LEU A 36 36.04 12.02 0.76
N LEU A 37 35.66 13.29 0.88
CA LEU A 37 34.28 13.73 1.15
C LEU A 37 33.40 13.84 -0.11
N ALA A 38 33.99 13.80 -1.31
CA ALA A 38 33.26 13.84 -2.58
C ALA A 38 32.79 12.44 -3.07
N ALA A 39 33.12 11.37 -2.33
CA ALA A 39 32.71 10.00 -2.65
C ALA A 39 31.34 9.61 -2.05
N CYS A 40 30.82 10.35 -1.08
CA CYS A 40 29.39 10.32 -0.78
C CYS A 40 28.72 11.37 -1.66
N GLY A 41 28.06 10.91 -2.72
CA GLY A 41 26.96 11.69 -3.29
C GLY A 41 25.91 11.96 -2.21
N PRO A 42 24.96 12.89 -2.42
CA PRO A 42 23.81 13.00 -1.55
C PRO A 42 22.99 11.71 -1.72
N GLU A 43 23.32 10.70 -0.93
CA GLU A 43 22.44 9.60 -0.58
C GLU A 43 21.35 10.23 0.29
N GLY A 44 20.47 10.98 -0.36
CA GLY A 44 19.15 11.21 0.15
C GLY A 44 18.56 9.83 0.32
N ALA A 45 18.53 9.34 1.55
CA ALA A 45 17.61 8.32 2.01
C ALA A 45 16.18 8.88 1.84
N GLY A 46 15.75 9.07 0.61
CA GLY A 46 14.36 9.02 0.25
C GLY A 46 14.00 7.55 0.36
N ALA A 47 13.05 7.23 1.23
CA ALA A 47 12.50 5.89 1.31
C ALA A 47 12.23 5.39 -0.11
N GLU A 48 12.95 4.34 -0.52
CA GLU A 48 12.76 3.77 -1.84
C GLU A 48 11.31 3.28 -1.93
N PRO A 49 10.56 3.75 -2.94
CA PRO A 49 9.10 3.76 -2.90
C PRO A 49 8.53 2.34 -2.81
N CYS A 50 9.27 1.34 -3.30
CA CYS A 50 8.86 -0.06 -3.30
C CYS A 50 9.44 -0.85 -2.14
N GLY A 51 9.09 -0.49 -0.90
CA GLY A 51 9.55 -1.26 0.26
C GLY A 51 11.06 -1.21 0.49
N GLY A 52 11.72 -0.11 0.11
CA GLY A 52 13.18 0.00 0.21
C GLY A 52 13.94 -0.46 -1.02
N ALA A 53 13.25 -0.72 -2.14
CA ALA A 53 13.86 -1.04 -3.41
C ALA A 53 13.47 -0.06 -4.54
N THR A 54 14.39 0.12 -5.47
CA THR A 54 14.13 0.74 -6.77
C THR A 54 13.92 -0.35 -7.83
N CYS A 55 12.70 -0.47 -8.35
CA CYS A 55 12.40 -1.43 -9.41
C CYS A 55 13.05 -1.05 -10.74
N THR A 56 13.43 -2.04 -11.54
CA THR A 56 13.93 -1.80 -12.90
C THR A 56 12.82 -1.31 -13.84
N PRO A 57 13.14 -0.73 -15.02
CA PRO A 57 12.11 -0.23 -15.95
C PRO A 57 11.14 -1.30 -16.47
N ASP A 58 11.57 -2.56 -16.51
CA ASP A 58 10.79 -3.74 -16.86
C ASP A 58 9.98 -4.32 -15.68
N GLN A 59 10.02 -3.65 -14.52
CA GLN A 59 9.29 -4.04 -13.32
C GLN A 59 8.28 -2.96 -12.88
N VAL A 60 7.26 -3.41 -12.17
CA VAL A 60 6.25 -2.59 -11.50
C VAL A 60 6.35 -2.84 -10.00
N CYS A 61 6.22 -1.77 -9.21
CA CYS A 61 6.06 -1.92 -7.78
C CYS A 61 4.62 -2.29 -7.46
N VAL A 62 4.41 -3.45 -6.85
CA VAL A 62 3.08 -3.91 -6.44
C VAL A 62 2.98 -3.84 -4.92
N TYR A 63 2.04 -3.04 -4.43
CA TYR A 63 1.69 -2.95 -3.01
C TYR A 63 0.53 -3.92 -2.72
N PRO A 64 0.28 -4.23 -1.43
CA PRO A 64 -1.02 -4.77 -1.05
C PRO A 64 -2.16 -3.89 -1.62
N PRO A 65 -3.27 -4.48 -2.09
CA PRO A 65 -4.36 -3.72 -2.68
C PRO A 65 -4.84 -2.61 -1.74
N GLY A 66 -4.87 -1.37 -2.23
CA GLY A 66 -5.34 -0.21 -1.47
C GLY A 66 -4.28 0.55 -0.66
N ASP A 67 -3.05 0.05 -0.57
CA ASP A 67 -1.99 0.78 0.15
C ASP A 67 -1.36 1.90 -0.67
N CYS A 68 -1.25 1.72 -1.99
CA CYS A 68 -0.67 2.68 -2.92
C CYS A 68 0.70 3.28 -2.55
N GLY A 69 1.46 2.61 -1.68
CA GLY A 69 2.76 3.06 -1.17
C GLY A 69 2.68 4.06 0.00
N GLU A 70 1.49 4.30 0.54
CA GLU A 70 1.26 5.26 1.63
C GLU A 70 1.71 4.72 3.00
N GLY A 71 1.82 3.39 3.14
CA GLY A 71 2.30 2.70 4.35
C GLY A 71 3.81 2.81 4.62
N GLY A 72 4.62 3.31 3.68
CA GLY A 72 6.08 3.36 3.82
C GLY A 72 6.71 1.96 4.00
N ILE A 73 7.89 1.88 4.63
CA ILE A 73 8.47 0.60 5.05
C ILE A 73 7.95 0.27 6.44
N VAL A 74 6.84 -0.47 6.51
CA VAL A 74 6.40 -1.11 7.75
C VAL A 74 6.50 -2.63 7.61
N PRO A 75 6.80 -3.37 8.69
CA PRO A 75 6.80 -4.83 8.66
C PRO A 75 5.44 -5.35 8.19
N GLY A 76 5.41 -6.05 7.04
CA GLY A 76 4.19 -6.61 6.46
C GLY A 76 3.50 -5.73 5.41
N ASN A 77 3.87 -4.45 5.26
CA ASN A 77 3.38 -3.59 4.19
C ASN A 77 4.56 -2.98 3.45
N TYR A 78 5.01 -3.70 2.42
CA TYR A 78 6.10 -3.28 1.57
C TYR A 78 5.74 -3.62 0.13
N GLY A 79 5.97 -2.67 -0.78
CA GLY A 79 5.86 -2.93 -2.19
C GLY A 79 6.88 -3.99 -2.62
N VAL A 80 6.49 -4.82 -3.58
CA VAL A 80 7.36 -5.84 -4.18
C VAL A 80 7.51 -5.54 -5.67
N CYS A 81 8.76 -5.47 -6.15
CA CYS A 81 9.02 -5.36 -7.58
C CYS A 81 8.63 -6.66 -8.29
N GLN A 82 7.64 -6.59 -9.16
CA GLN A 82 7.19 -7.69 -10.00
C GLN A 82 7.50 -7.38 -11.47
N PRO A 83 7.79 -8.40 -12.31
CA PRO A 83 7.95 -8.19 -13.75
C PRO A 83 6.69 -7.57 -14.37
N ARG A 84 6.86 -6.59 -15.25
CA ARG A 84 5.75 -6.05 -16.03
C ARG A 84 5.27 -7.10 -17.03
N PRO A 85 3.95 -7.37 -17.11
CA PRO A 85 3.44 -8.23 -18.15
C PRO A 85 3.74 -7.64 -19.54
N THR A 86 3.98 -8.50 -20.53
CA THR A 86 4.16 -8.07 -21.93
C THR A 86 2.82 -8.05 -22.68
N SER A 87 1.91 -8.93 -22.28
CA SER A 87 0.54 -9.07 -22.78
C SER A 87 -0.41 -9.38 -21.63
N CYS A 88 -1.66 -8.94 -21.74
CA CYS A 88 -2.74 -9.36 -20.86
C CYS A 88 -3.79 -10.15 -21.63
N ASP A 89 -4.48 -11.01 -20.90
CA ASP A 89 -5.70 -11.65 -21.40
C ASP A 89 -6.80 -10.59 -21.57
N THR A 90 -7.52 -10.68 -22.67
CA THR A 90 -8.64 -9.82 -23.03
C THR A 90 -9.96 -10.60 -23.11
N ALA A 91 -9.96 -11.90 -22.84
CA ALA A 91 -11.16 -12.74 -22.89
C ALA A 91 -12.08 -12.49 -21.70
N THR A 92 -11.52 -12.28 -20.49
CA THR A 92 -12.27 -12.03 -19.26
C THR A 92 -11.68 -10.83 -18.50
N PRO A 93 -11.71 -9.62 -19.07
CA PRO A 93 -11.22 -8.42 -18.39
C PRO A 93 -12.15 -8.08 -17.21
N ARG A 94 -11.56 -7.60 -16.12
CA ARG A 94 -12.28 -7.07 -14.97
C ARG A 94 -11.76 -5.69 -14.66
N GLU A 95 -12.61 -4.68 -14.79
CA GLU A 95 -12.19 -3.31 -14.56
C GLU A 95 -11.77 -3.11 -13.10
N ILE A 96 -10.67 -2.38 -12.91
CA ILE A 96 -10.12 -2.07 -11.59
C ILE A 96 -9.78 -0.60 -11.47
N CYS A 97 -9.87 -0.08 -10.25
CA CYS A 97 -9.29 1.19 -9.86
C CYS A 97 -7.82 1.00 -9.46
N ALA A 98 -6.94 1.77 -10.06
CA ALA A 98 -5.51 1.78 -9.74
C ALA A 98 -5.13 3.00 -8.89
N CYS A 99 -3.96 2.93 -8.26
CA CYS A 99 -3.43 3.97 -7.38
C CYS A 99 -3.20 5.34 -8.05
N ASP A 100 -3.19 5.42 -9.37
CA ASP A 100 -3.12 6.67 -10.12
C ASP A 100 -4.49 7.34 -10.32
N GLY A 101 -5.54 6.81 -9.69
CA GLY A 101 -6.92 7.30 -9.79
C GLY A 101 -7.60 6.98 -11.12
N ARG A 102 -7.03 6.06 -11.92
CA ARG A 102 -7.59 5.67 -13.21
C ARG A 102 -8.17 4.27 -13.16
N VAL A 103 -9.26 4.08 -13.91
CA VAL A 103 -9.83 2.76 -14.15
C VAL A 103 -9.08 2.09 -15.29
N TYR A 104 -8.60 0.87 -15.04
CA TYR A 104 -7.94 0.01 -16.03
C TYR A 104 -8.85 -1.17 -16.37
N ALA A 105 -8.77 -1.66 -17.60
CA ALA A 105 -9.57 -2.80 -18.07
C ALA A 105 -9.26 -4.11 -17.33
N SER A 106 -8.08 -4.22 -16.71
CA SER A 106 -7.72 -5.32 -15.82
C SER A 106 -6.57 -4.94 -14.88
N ALA A 107 -6.42 -5.69 -13.79
CA ALA A 107 -5.24 -5.64 -12.92
C ALA A 107 -3.93 -5.85 -13.71
N CYS A 108 -3.98 -6.72 -14.72
CA CYS A 108 -2.85 -6.95 -15.61
C CYS A 108 -2.52 -5.68 -16.42
N GLU A 109 -3.52 -4.99 -16.99
CA GLU A 109 -3.30 -3.76 -17.76
C GLU A 109 -2.74 -2.63 -16.87
N ALA A 110 -3.18 -2.53 -15.61
CA ALA A 110 -2.57 -1.62 -14.64
C ALA A 110 -1.11 -1.96 -14.36
N ALA A 111 -0.80 -3.25 -14.12
CA ALA A 111 0.57 -3.71 -13.92
C ALA A 111 1.46 -3.45 -15.15
N ARG A 112 0.93 -3.61 -16.37
CA ARG A 112 1.63 -3.25 -17.62
C ARG A 112 1.95 -1.77 -17.69
N ALA A 113 1.00 -0.92 -17.29
CA ALA A 113 1.21 0.53 -17.17
C ALA A 113 2.17 0.90 -16.03
N GLY A 114 2.42 -0.01 -15.09
CA GLY A 114 3.32 0.20 -13.97
C GLY A 114 2.66 0.78 -12.73
N VAL A 115 1.35 0.59 -12.61
CA VAL A 115 0.55 1.12 -11.51
C VAL A 115 0.02 -0.05 -10.69
N SER A 116 0.07 0.10 -9.37
CA SER A 116 -0.50 -0.87 -8.44
C SER A 116 -2.01 -0.68 -8.30
N ILE A 117 -2.68 -1.70 -7.77
CA ILE A 117 -4.13 -1.72 -7.56
C ILE A 117 -4.45 -0.84 -6.35
N GLY A 118 -5.42 0.08 -6.51
CA GLY A 118 -5.86 1.01 -5.47
C GLY A 118 -6.84 0.39 -4.48
N SER A 119 -7.46 1.21 -3.64
CA SER A 119 -8.52 0.80 -2.71
C SER A 119 -9.89 0.82 -3.37
N GLY A 120 -10.01 1.55 -4.49
CA GLY A 120 -11.27 1.87 -5.16
C GLY A 120 -11.67 3.32 -4.96
N GLU A 121 -11.29 3.91 -3.82
CA GLU A 121 -11.66 5.28 -3.45
C GLU A 121 -10.98 6.31 -4.36
N GLU A 122 -9.82 5.99 -4.94
CA GLU A 122 -9.08 6.87 -5.85
C GLU A 122 -9.88 7.16 -7.13
N CYS A 123 -10.77 6.25 -7.51
CA CYS A 123 -11.63 6.36 -8.68
C CYS A 123 -13.07 6.77 -8.35
N SER A 124 -13.29 7.39 -7.17
CA SER A 124 -14.59 7.92 -6.78
C SER A 124 -15.16 8.83 -7.89
N GLY A 125 -16.27 8.40 -8.49
CA GLY A 125 -16.94 9.14 -9.58
C GLY A 125 -16.49 8.77 -11.00
N ALA A 126 -15.48 7.90 -11.15
CA ALA A 126 -15.04 7.35 -12.43
C ALA A 126 -15.48 5.89 -12.64
N ALA A 127 -16.38 5.38 -11.79
CA ALA A 127 -16.93 4.03 -11.92
C ALA A 127 -17.59 3.84 -13.30
N PRO A 128 -17.27 2.76 -14.02
CA PRO A 128 -17.90 2.45 -15.29
C PRO A 128 -19.42 2.31 -15.15
N PRO A 129 -20.22 2.80 -16.12
CA PRO A 129 -21.67 2.70 -16.05
C PRO A 129 -22.12 1.23 -16.07
N GLY A 130 -23.11 0.89 -15.25
CA GLY A 130 -23.60 -0.49 -15.13
C GLY A 130 -22.75 -1.38 -14.20
N THR A 131 -21.81 -0.80 -13.46
CA THR A 131 -20.99 -1.53 -12.48
C THR A 131 -21.23 -1.08 -11.05
N ILE A 132 -20.88 -1.93 -10.09
CA ILE A 132 -20.81 -1.66 -8.66
C ILE A 132 -19.37 -1.81 -8.18
N ALA A 133 -18.90 -0.88 -7.35
CA ALA A 133 -17.59 -0.98 -6.71
C ALA A 133 -17.56 -2.11 -5.66
N CYS A 134 -16.52 -2.95 -5.72
CA CYS A 134 -16.24 -4.03 -4.79
C CYS A 134 -14.77 -3.93 -4.35
N GLY A 135 -14.48 -2.93 -3.52
CA GLY A 135 -13.11 -2.48 -3.29
C GLY A 135 -12.54 -1.89 -4.57
N SER A 136 -11.37 -2.39 -4.99
CA SER A 136 -10.69 -1.94 -6.20
C SER A 136 -11.32 -2.46 -7.50
N TYR A 137 -12.20 -3.47 -7.45
CA TYR A 137 -12.80 -4.09 -8.63
C TYR A 137 -14.18 -3.52 -8.90
N PHE A 138 -14.61 -3.56 -10.16
CA PHE A 138 -15.98 -3.22 -10.57
C PHE A 138 -16.72 -4.48 -11.04
N CYS A 139 -17.77 -4.85 -10.30
CA CYS A 139 -18.64 -5.98 -10.64
C CYS A 139 -19.80 -5.51 -11.54
N ASP A 140 -20.33 -6.39 -12.37
CA ASP A 140 -21.53 -6.13 -13.17
C ASP A 140 -22.73 -5.96 -12.25
N ALA A 141 -23.43 -4.83 -12.35
CA ALA A 141 -24.51 -4.50 -11.42
C ALA A 141 -25.80 -5.31 -11.66
N ILE A 142 -25.89 -6.08 -12.75
CA ILE A 142 -27.07 -6.84 -13.15
C ILE A 142 -26.89 -8.33 -12.82
N SER A 143 -25.72 -8.89 -13.08
CA SER A 143 -25.46 -10.32 -12.94
C SER A 143 -24.59 -10.69 -11.74
N GLU A 144 -24.01 -9.73 -11.03
CA GLU A 144 -23.08 -9.99 -9.92
C GLU A 144 -23.43 -9.21 -8.65
N TYR A 145 -22.91 -9.69 -7.53
CA TYR A 145 -22.91 -8.98 -6.25
C TYR A 145 -21.48 -8.92 -5.68
N CYS A 146 -21.22 -7.93 -4.84
CA CYS A 146 -19.94 -7.85 -4.14
C CYS A 146 -19.99 -8.71 -2.88
N GLN A 147 -19.19 -9.77 -2.82
CA GLN A 147 -18.98 -10.52 -1.60
C GLN A 147 -17.77 -9.97 -0.85
N ILE A 148 -17.96 -9.66 0.44
CA ILE A 148 -16.95 -9.13 1.34
C ILE A 148 -16.78 -10.14 2.47
N VAL A 149 -15.68 -10.88 2.45
CA VAL A 149 -15.37 -11.88 3.47
C VAL A 149 -14.28 -11.34 4.37
N GLU A 150 -14.63 -11.14 5.64
CA GLU A 150 -13.71 -10.73 6.69
C GLU A 150 -13.19 -11.95 7.44
N ASP A 151 -11.93 -11.86 7.85
CA ASP A 151 -11.35 -12.87 8.71
C ASP A 151 -11.76 -12.61 10.18
N GLY A 152 -12.19 -13.68 10.85
CA GLY A 152 -12.65 -13.62 12.24
C GLY A 152 -11.54 -13.72 13.29
N HIS A 153 -10.26 -13.83 12.91
CA HIS A 153 -9.16 -13.95 13.86
C HIS A 153 -8.76 -12.58 14.46
N ASP A 154 -8.06 -12.63 15.59
CA ASP A 154 -7.46 -11.44 16.20
C ASP A 154 -6.47 -10.74 15.26
N GLU A 155 -6.27 -9.43 15.46
CA GLU A 155 -5.49 -8.52 14.61
C GLU A 155 -4.05 -9.00 14.26
N LEU A 156 -3.48 -9.91 15.05
CA LEU A 156 -2.16 -10.52 14.78
C LEU A 156 -2.17 -11.56 13.64
N PHE A 157 -3.31 -12.19 13.40
CA PHE A 157 -3.50 -13.22 12.38
C PHE A 157 -4.56 -12.83 11.35
N LYS A 158 -5.20 -11.67 11.51
CA LYS A 158 -6.25 -11.21 10.63
C LYS A 158 -5.77 -11.11 9.19
N MET A 159 -6.34 -11.97 8.34
CA MET A 159 -6.13 -11.90 6.91
C MET A 159 -6.81 -10.66 6.31
N PRO A 160 -6.29 -10.10 5.21
CA PRO A 160 -6.93 -8.98 4.55
C PRO A 160 -8.33 -9.37 4.08
N THR A 161 -9.29 -8.46 4.25
CA THR A 161 -10.66 -8.64 3.79
C THR A 161 -10.68 -9.02 2.30
N ARG A 162 -11.24 -10.18 1.98
CA ARG A 162 -11.42 -10.58 0.58
C ARG A 162 -12.67 -9.91 0.03
N ARG A 163 -12.54 -9.38 -1.18
CA ARG A 163 -13.63 -8.75 -1.93
C ARG A 163 -13.68 -9.40 -3.31
N THR A 164 -14.78 -10.05 -3.61
CA THR A 164 -14.95 -10.84 -4.84
C THR A 164 -16.26 -10.47 -5.51
N CYS A 165 -16.24 -10.38 -6.84
CA CYS A 165 -17.45 -10.32 -7.64
C CYS A 165 -17.99 -11.73 -7.82
N GLU A 166 -19.12 -12.01 -7.18
CA GLU A 166 -19.78 -13.31 -7.28
C GLU A 166 -20.98 -13.21 -8.21
N GLU A 167 -21.21 -14.24 -9.02
CA GLU A 167 -22.37 -14.32 -9.89
C GLU A 167 -23.65 -14.51 -9.05
N ILE A 168 -24.71 -13.79 -9.41
CA ILE A 168 -26.02 -13.99 -8.80
C ILE A 168 -26.51 -15.39 -9.18
N PRO A 169 -26.80 -16.28 -8.20
CA PRO A 169 -27.27 -17.62 -8.48
C PRO A 169 -28.53 -17.61 -9.35
N THR A 170 -28.65 -18.59 -10.24
CA THR A 170 -29.80 -18.71 -11.16
C THR A 170 -31.16 -18.74 -10.44
N THR A 171 -31.19 -19.24 -9.21
CA THR A 171 -32.36 -19.25 -8.31
C THR A 171 -32.77 -17.85 -7.86
N CYS A 172 -31.81 -16.94 -7.69
CA CYS A 172 -32.02 -15.56 -7.28
C CYS A 172 -32.18 -14.60 -8.47
N MET A 173 -31.72 -14.96 -9.67
CA MET A 173 -31.72 -14.05 -10.83
C MET A 173 -33.10 -13.51 -11.23
N ALA A 174 -34.18 -14.26 -11.00
CA ALA A 174 -35.53 -13.81 -11.34
C ALA A 174 -36.00 -12.64 -10.45
N GLU A 175 -35.67 -12.68 -9.16
CA GLU A 175 -36.00 -11.65 -8.18
C GLU A 175 -34.85 -11.52 -7.17
N PRO A 176 -33.76 -10.81 -7.53
CA PRO A 176 -32.61 -10.70 -6.66
C PRO A 176 -33.00 -9.88 -5.42
N SER A 177 -32.77 -10.46 -4.25
CA SER A 177 -33.10 -9.89 -2.95
C SER A 177 -32.02 -10.22 -1.95
N CYS A 178 -31.90 -9.40 -0.91
CA CYS A 178 -30.92 -9.65 0.13
C CYS A 178 -31.14 -10.98 0.84
N ASP A 179 -32.40 -11.39 1.05
CA ASP A 179 -32.73 -12.68 1.65
C ASP A 179 -32.21 -13.85 0.80
N CYS A 180 -32.41 -13.80 -0.52
CA CYS A 180 -31.93 -14.85 -1.43
C CYS A 180 -30.40 -14.92 -1.46
N LEU A 181 -29.74 -13.77 -1.60
CA LEU A 181 -28.28 -13.69 -1.68
C LEU A 181 -27.60 -14.06 -0.37
N SER A 182 -28.19 -13.72 0.79
CA SER A 182 -27.63 -14.12 2.08
C SER A 182 -27.70 -15.64 2.28
N GLU A 183 -28.80 -16.28 1.88
CA GLU A 183 -28.93 -17.74 1.96
C GLU A 183 -27.90 -18.42 1.04
N ALA A 184 -27.78 -17.95 -0.22
CA ALA A 184 -26.82 -18.49 -1.18
C ALA A 184 -25.36 -18.32 -0.73
N ALA A 185 -25.01 -17.17 -0.15
CA ALA A 185 -23.65 -16.90 0.31
C ALA A 185 -23.21 -17.83 1.46
N THR A 186 -24.16 -18.42 2.20
CA THR A 186 -23.90 -19.41 3.26
C THR A 186 -23.96 -20.86 2.78
N ASP A 187 -24.39 -21.13 1.54
CA ASP A 187 -24.36 -22.49 1.02
C ASP A 187 -22.90 -22.89 0.81
N PRO A 188 -22.39 -23.95 1.47
CA PRO A 188 -21.00 -24.38 1.34
C PRO A 188 -20.61 -24.86 -0.07
N ARG A 189 -21.57 -24.97 -1.01
CA ARG A 189 -21.33 -25.25 -2.43
C ARG A 189 -21.25 -24.00 -3.29
N GLU A 190 -21.83 -22.90 -2.83
CA GLU A 190 -22.06 -21.69 -3.64
C GLU A 190 -21.42 -20.43 -3.03
N GLY A 191 -21.01 -20.44 -1.76
CA GLY A 191 -20.44 -19.27 -1.10
C GLY A 191 -19.40 -19.55 0.00
N ASP A 192 -18.61 -18.52 0.27
CA ASP A 192 -17.50 -18.52 1.24
C ASP A 192 -17.88 -18.05 2.67
N CYS A 193 -19.15 -17.76 2.95
CA CYS A 193 -19.55 -17.24 4.26
C CYS A 193 -19.74 -18.36 5.30
N SER A 194 -18.95 -18.33 6.37
CA SER A 194 -19.10 -19.23 7.53
C SER A 194 -20.10 -18.72 8.58
N SER A 195 -20.67 -17.54 8.38
CA SER A 195 -21.55 -16.85 9.33
C SER A 195 -22.78 -16.27 8.64
N ALA A 196 -23.79 -15.86 9.44
CA ALA A 196 -24.97 -15.17 8.93
C ALA A 196 -24.55 -13.85 8.23
N PRO A 197 -24.73 -13.71 6.91
CA PRO A 197 -24.25 -12.54 6.18
C PRO A 197 -25.14 -11.33 6.43
N ALA A 198 -24.53 -10.16 6.47
CA ALA A 198 -25.22 -8.90 6.31
C ALA A 198 -25.30 -8.56 4.81
N CYS A 199 -26.50 -8.42 4.27
CA CYS A 199 -26.69 -7.93 2.91
C CYS A 199 -27.17 -6.48 2.90
N THR A 200 -26.62 -5.69 1.99
CA THR A 200 -27.04 -4.33 1.71
C THR A 200 -27.38 -4.18 0.24
N ARG A 201 -28.37 -3.32 -0.03
CA ARG A 201 -28.77 -2.96 -1.40
C ARG A 201 -28.42 -1.50 -1.64
N GLY A 202 -27.62 -1.24 -2.67
CA GLY A 202 -27.27 0.11 -3.11
C GLY A 202 -28.43 0.83 -3.80
N GLU A 203 -28.29 2.14 -4.00
CA GLU A 203 -29.30 2.96 -4.68
C GLU A 203 -29.53 2.56 -6.15
N SER A 204 -28.49 2.03 -6.79
CA SER A 204 -28.53 1.43 -8.13
C SER A 204 -29.23 0.06 -8.17
N GLY A 205 -29.65 -0.47 -7.02
CA GLY A 205 -30.29 -1.79 -6.91
C GLY A 205 -29.31 -2.96 -6.81
N SER A 206 -28.00 -2.71 -6.89
CA SER A 206 -26.90 -3.68 -6.73
C SER A 206 -26.75 -4.15 -5.28
N PHE A 207 -26.13 -5.31 -5.09
CA PHE A 207 -26.04 -5.97 -3.79
C PHE A 207 -24.59 -6.09 -3.30
N ALA A 208 -24.41 -5.96 -1.99
CA ALA A 208 -23.18 -6.30 -1.31
C ALA A 208 -23.50 -7.19 -0.11
N VAL A 209 -22.81 -8.34 -0.02
CA VAL A 209 -22.95 -9.33 1.04
C VAL A 209 -21.67 -9.35 1.84
N GLN A 210 -21.76 -9.12 3.14
CA GLN A 210 -20.63 -9.11 4.05
C GLN A 210 -20.77 -10.20 5.10
N CYS A 211 -19.71 -10.94 5.35
CA CYS A 211 -19.71 -12.04 6.31
C CYS A 211 -18.32 -12.33 6.87
N LEU A 212 -18.28 -13.08 7.96
CA LEU A 212 -17.07 -13.78 8.40
C LEU A 212 -16.93 -15.09 7.63
N GLY A 213 -15.70 -15.41 7.23
CA GLY A 213 -15.34 -16.68 6.62
C GLY A 213 -13.91 -17.09 7.00
N ASP A 214 -13.58 -18.35 6.78
CA ASP A 214 -12.23 -18.86 7.01
C ASP A 214 -11.37 -18.53 5.78
N LEU A 215 -10.40 -17.60 5.93
CA LEU A 215 -9.51 -17.19 4.83
C LEU A 215 -8.20 -18.00 4.77
N TYR A 216 -8.18 -19.16 5.41
CA TYR A 216 -7.01 -20.04 5.58
C TYR A 216 -7.09 -21.33 4.78
#